data_AF-A0A7R7HA36-F1
#
_entry.id   AF-A0A7R7HA36-F1
#
_cell.length_a   1.000
_cell.length_b   1.000
_cell.length_c   1.000
_cell.angle_alpha   90.00
_cell.angle_beta   90.00
_cell.angle_gamma   90.00
#
_symmetry.space_group_name_H-M   'P 1'
#
loop_
_entity.id
_entity.type
_entity.pdbx_description
1 polymer ?
#
loop_
_entity_poly.entity_id
_entity_poly.type
_entity_poly.pdbx_seq_one_letter_code
_entity_poly.pdbx_strand_id
1 'polypeptide(L)' 'MGAALKLIAVPLVASSLVVGCSATTRTANPRGVWCDHNEPRRDATVDTPRIELDQINSHNAKGTRWCGWTP' A
#
# COMPACT_ATOMS: atom_id res chain seq x y z
N MET A 1 58.08 -27.57 -21.19
CA MET A 1 57.06 -27.85 -22.23
C MET A 1 55.75 -28.03 -21.45
N GLY A 2 54.96 -26.96 -21.24
CA GLY A 2 53.74 -26.67 -22.01
C GLY A 2 52.66 -27.74 -21.72
N ALA A 3 51.43 -27.49 -21.28
CA ALA A 3 50.61 -26.28 -21.21
C ALA A 3 49.48 -26.47 -20.17
N ALA A 4 48.82 -25.36 -19.85
CA ALA A 4 47.68 -25.23 -18.95
C ALA A 4 46.41 -25.99 -19.39
N LEU A 5 45.52 -26.30 -18.46
CA LEU A 5 44.09 -26.03 -18.67
C LEU A 5 43.36 -25.76 -17.35
N LYS A 6 42.68 -24.61 -17.33
CA LYS A 6 41.91 -24.01 -16.24
C LYS A 6 40.52 -24.64 -16.16
N LEU A 7 40.03 -24.74 -14.91
CA LEU A 7 38.64 -24.58 -14.45
C LEU A 7 37.61 -25.58 -15.01
N ILE A 8 36.77 -26.16 -14.14
CA ILE A 8 35.29 -26.14 -14.24
C ILE A 8 34.71 -26.79 -12.97
N ALA A 9 33.93 -25.97 -12.26
CA ALA A 9 32.71 -26.27 -11.52
C ALA A 9 32.71 -27.49 -10.56
N VAL A 10 32.91 -27.20 -9.27
CA VAL A 10 32.14 -27.88 -8.22
C VAL A 10 31.34 -26.79 -7.51
N PRO A 11 30.04 -26.59 -7.82
CA PRO A 11 29.22 -25.70 -7.01
C PRO A 11 28.94 -26.45 -5.71
N LEU A 12 29.74 -26.16 -4.69
CA LEU A 12 29.52 -26.65 -3.34
C LEU A 12 28.24 -25.99 -2.80
N VAL A 13 27.13 -26.71 -2.98
CA VAL A 13 26.10 -26.95 -1.96
C VAL A 13 25.83 -25.78 -1.02
N ALA A 14 24.72 -25.12 -1.32
CA ALA A 14 23.66 -24.84 -0.36
C ALA A 14 24.09 -24.20 0.95
N SER A 15 24.22 -22.87 0.94
CA SER A 15 23.91 -22.04 2.11
C SER A 15 24.00 -20.58 1.68
N SER A 16 22.85 -19.97 1.42
CA SER A 16 22.55 -18.61 1.88
C SER A 16 21.18 -18.19 1.38
N LEU A 17 20.23 -18.27 2.32
CA LEU A 17 19.15 -17.30 2.43
C LEU A 17 18.08 -17.39 1.34
N VAL A 18 17.26 -18.45 1.41
CA VAL A 18 15.83 -18.22 1.25
C VAL A 18 15.43 -17.30 2.41
N VAL A 19 15.62 -15.98 2.25
CA VAL A 19 14.79 -15.01 2.95
C VAL A 19 13.40 -15.33 2.44
N GLY A 20 12.70 -16.19 3.19
CA GLY A 20 11.28 -16.32 3.07
C GLY A 20 10.78 -14.90 3.25
N CYS A 21 10.34 -14.29 2.14
CA CYS A 21 9.58 -13.06 2.15
C CYS A 21 8.28 -13.41 2.88
N SER A 22 8.37 -13.46 4.20
CA SER A 22 7.24 -13.52 5.11
C SER A 22 6.65 -12.12 5.17
N ALA A 23 6.44 -11.51 3.99
CA ALA A 23 5.36 -10.58 3.80
C ALA A 23 4.09 -11.44 3.86
N THR A 24 3.76 -11.87 5.07
CA THR A 24 2.35 -11.91 5.45
C THR A 24 1.92 -10.47 5.25
N THR A 25 1.42 -10.17 4.05
CA THR A 25 0.58 -9.00 3.82
C THR A 25 -0.60 -9.25 4.73
N ARG A 26 -0.48 -8.85 6.00
CA ARG A 26 -1.61 -8.68 6.90
C ARG A 26 -2.57 -7.87 6.06
N THR A 27 -3.64 -8.51 5.60
CA THR A 27 -4.61 -7.91 4.69
C THR A 27 -5.07 -6.66 5.42
N ALA A 28 -4.50 -5.52 4.99
CA ALA A 28 -4.58 -4.32 5.79
C ALA A 28 -6.06 -3.98 5.86
N ASN A 29 -6.59 -3.77 7.07
CA ASN A 29 -8.01 -3.50 7.25
C ASN A 29 -8.35 -2.31 6.34
N PRO A 30 -9.20 -2.49 5.30
CA PRO A 30 -9.43 -1.45 4.31
C PRO A 30 -10.02 -0.19 4.94
N ARG A 31 -10.74 -0.33 6.07
CA ARG A 31 -11.23 0.79 6.87
C ARG A 31 -10.08 1.60 7.47
N GLY A 32 -9.10 0.90 8.08
CA GLY A 32 -7.93 1.54 8.70
C GLY A 32 -7.09 2.27 7.66
N VAL A 33 -6.72 1.58 6.59
CA VAL A 33 -5.94 2.17 5.49
C VAL A 33 -6.64 3.40 4.90
N TRP A 34 -7.95 3.33 4.68
CA TRP A 34 -8.69 4.48 4.16
C TRP A 34 -8.67 5.66 5.14
N CYS A 35 -8.88 5.42 6.45
CA CYS A 35 -8.86 6.48 7.45
C CYS A 35 -7.46 7.11 7.62
N ASP A 36 -6.38 6.34 7.46
CA ASP A 36 -5.00 6.84 7.57
C ASP A 36 -4.60 7.76 6.39
N HIS A 37 -5.29 7.66 5.26
CA HIS A 37 -4.96 8.37 4.02
C HIS A 37 -5.99 9.43 3.61
N ASN A 38 -7.05 9.63 4.38
CA ASN A 38 -8.10 10.58 4.04
C ASN A 38 -8.41 11.47 5.25
N GLU A 39 -8.94 12.65 4.96
CA GLU A 39 -9.37 13.62 5.96
C GLU A 39 -10.73 14.22 5.60
N PRO A 40 -11.45 14.84 6.56
CA PRO A 40 -12.73 15.49 6.28
C PRO A 40 -12.55 16.60 5.24
N ARG A 41 -13.34 16.55 4.16
CA ARG A 41 -13.38 17.60 3.14
C ARG A 41 -14.24 18.77 3.62
N ARG A 42 -13.70 19.99 3.54
CA ARG A 42 -14.34 21.27 3.93
C ARG A 42 -14.13 22.37 2.90
N ASP A 43 -13.84 21.96 1.67
CA ASP A 43 -13.45 22.79 0.53
C ASP A 43 -14.62 23.18 -0.38
N ALA A 44 -15.86 22.81 -0.02
CA ALA A 44 -17.06 23.26 -0.71
C ALA A 44 -17.24 24.78 -0.56
N THR A 45 -17.53 25.46 -1.66
CA THR A 45 -17.91 26.87 -1.76
C THR A 45 -19.30 27.02 -2.36
N VAL A 46 -19.80 28.26 -2.43
CA VAL A 46 -21.09 28.56 -3.07
C VAL A 46 -21.13 28.22 -4.56
N ASP A 47 -19.96 28.18 -5.21
CA ASP A 47 -19.83 27.89 -6.63
C ASP A 47 -19.51 26.41 -6.91
N THR A 48 -19.36 25.58 -5.87
CA THR A 48 -19.04 24.15 -6.04
C THR A 48 -20.14 23.46 -6.85
N PRO A 49 -19.80 22.84 -8.00
CA PRO A 49 -20.78 22.14 -8.82
C PRO A 49 -21.50 21.05 -8.02
N ARG A 50 -22.77 20.83 -8.35
CA ARG A 50 -23.58 19.85 -7.62
C ARG A 50 -22.95 18.45 -7.56
N ILE A 51 -22.34 18.02 -8.66
CA ILE A 51 -21.66 16.72 -8.73
C ILE A 51 -20.48 16.61 -7.77
N GLU A 52 -19.74 17.71 -7.56
CA GLU A 52 -18.62 17.74 -6.64
C GLU A 52 -19.11 17.78 -5.19
N LEU A 53 -20.18 18.53 -4.90
CA LEU A 53 -20.84 18.49 -3.60
C LEU A 53 -21.27 17.06 -3.22
N ASP A 54 -21.81 16.30 -4.18
CA ASP A 54 -22.20 14.90 -3.93
C ASP A 54 -20.99 14.00 -3.62
N GLN A 55 -19.85 14.24 -4.26
CA GLN A 55 -18.60 13.54 -3.95
C GLN A 55 -18.08 13.89 -2.55
N ILE A 56 -18.07 15.18 -2.20
CA ILE A 56 -17.68 15.67 -0.85
C ILE A 56 -18.57 15.02 0.22
N ASN A 57 -19.89 15.05 0.00
CA ASN A 57 -20.86 14.48 0.94
C ASN A 57 -20.68 12.98 1.08
N SER A 58 -20.47 12.25 -0.03
CA SER A 58 -20.22 10.81 0.00
C SER A 58 -18.93 10.46 0.75
N HIS A 59 -17.86 11.21 0.48
CA HIS A 59 -16.56 11.08 1.16
C HIS A 59 -16.68 11.30 2.68
N ASN A 60 -17.27 12.42 3.09
CA ASN A 60 -17.45 12.76 4.50
C ASN A 60 -18.38 11.77 5.21
N ALA A 61 -19.47 11.34 4.55
CA ALA A 61 -20.38 10.34 5.11
C ALA A 61 -19.68 8.98 5.31
N LYS A 62 -18.77 8.58 4.41
CA LYS A 62 -17.91 7.41 4.63
C LYS A 62 -17.03 7.63 5.86
N GLY A 63 -16.37 8.78 5.96
CA GLY A 63 -15.52 9.12 7.10
C GLY A 63 -16.24 9.16 8.45
N THR A 64 -17.49 9.61 8.52
CA THR A 64 -18.30 9.49 9.74
C THR A 64 -18.52 8.03 10.13
N ARG A 65 -18.89 7.16 9.16
CA ARG A 65 -19.12 5.73 9.42
C ARG A 65 -17.86 4.95 9.76
N TRP A 66 -16.73 5.30 9.13
CA TRP A 66 -15.49 4.52 9.17
C TRP A 66 -14.47 5.10 10.13
N CYS A 67 -14.35 6.40 10.24
CA CYS A 67 -13.28 7.03 10.99
C CYS A 67 -13.79 7.79 12.22
N GLY A 68 -15.12 7.88 12.40
CA GLY A 68 -15.73 8.63 13.50
C GLY A 68 -15.62 10.14 13.30
N TRP A 69 -15.47 10.61 12.05
CA TRP A 69 -15.41 12.04 11.77
C TRP A 69 -16.72 12.73 12.13
N THR A 70 -16.59 13.87 12.79
CA THR A 70 -17.70 14.76 13.08
C THR A 70 -18.12 15.49 11.80
N PRO A 71 -19.43 15.64 11.55
CA PRO A 71 -19.97 16.51 10.51
C PRO A 71 -19.42 17.94 10.58
#